data_AF-A0A7C3U1E3-F1
#
_entry.id   AF-A0A7C3U1E3-F1
#
_cell.length_a   1.000
_cell.length_b   1.000
_cell.length_c   1.000
_cell.angle_alpha   90.00
_cell.angle_beta   90.00
_cell.angle_gamma   90.00
#
_symmetry.space_group_name_H-M   'P 1'
#
loop_
_entity.id
_entity.type
_entity.pdbx_description
1 polymer ?
#
loop_
_entity_poly.entity_id
_entity_poly.type
_entity_poly.pdbx_seq_one_letter_code
_entity_poly.pdbx_strand_id
1 'polypeptide(L)'
;MISDRRSETKTSNNRSSPAKKTTNHGRNRPARYRIRLLAGPRQTLHRVLCSTDNRPVICRIKVINVFAQVMIVNNASIARALAADDRPDMQKLLADLSATDDQIRLRARRALVSIGRPTVPELIKVLSDSNVRVRWEAAKALAVIGDPTAAPALAAMFEDSDPGVRWLVAQGLASMGRDGIVAGLQAVMSYPDSPWVREGVHYVLSHMANKRFQHIVAPVLKALEGMEPSLSAPRAAKTALEMVLKEQLHSSGGTHK
;
A
#
# COMPACT_ATOMS: atom_id res chain seq x y z
N MET A 1 -32.66 35.13 -40.58
CA MET A 1 -31.49 36.00 -40.38
C MET A 1 -30.32 35.40 -41.16
N ILE A 2 -30.01 35.98 -42.32
CA ILE A 2 -28.90 35.59 -43.21
C ILE A 2 -28.12 36.88 -43.50
N SER A 3 -26.83 36.93 -43.14
CA SER A 3 -25.77 37.66 -43.86
C SER A 3 -24.41 37.59 -43.12
N ASP A 4 -23.61 36.60 -43.52
CA ASP A 4 -22.27 36.71 -44.15
C ASP A 4 -21.10 37.61 -43.63
N ARG A 5 -19.89 37.04 -43.81
CA ARG A 5 -18.49 37.56 -43.90
C ARG A 5 -17.55 37.32 -42.70
N ARG A 6 -16.58 36.38 -42.80
CA ARG A 6 -15.20 36.45 -43.41
C ARG A 6 -14.22 37.31 -42.59
N SER A 7 -13.26 36.72 -41.85
CA SER A 7 -11.93 36.18 -42.24
C SER A 7 -10.83 37.23 -42.44
N GLU A 8 -9.72 37.12 -41.68
CA GLU A 8 -8.30 37.46 -42.00
C GLU A 8 -7.54 37.63 -40.66
N THR A 9 -6.66 36.72 -40.20
CA THR A 9 -5.24 36.47 -40.53
C THR A 9 -4.35 37.71 -40.75
N LYS A 10 -3.32 37.86 -39.89
CA LYS A 10 -1.97 38.42 -40.15
C LYS A 10 -1.07 38.05 -38.95
N THR A 11 -0.14 37.09 -39.02
CA THR A 11 1.24 37.10 -39.59
C THR A 11 2.14 38.26 -39.17
N SER A 12 3.19 37.97 -38.39
CA SER A 12 4.61 38.19 -38.77
C SER A 12 5.51 37.49 -37.72
N ASN A 13 6.34 36.50 -38.09
CA ASN A 13 7.72 36.64 -38.60
C ASN A 13 8.63 37.42 -37.62
N ASN A 14 9.84 37.00 -37.26
CA ASN A 14 10.85 36.29 -38.05
C ASN A 14 12.09 36.02 -37.15
N ARG A 15 12.85 34.95 -37.48
CA ARG A 15 14.34 34.86 -37.51
C ARG A 15 15.10 34.96 -36.17
N SER A 16 16.19 34.25 -35.90
CA SER A 16 17.00 33.29 -36.65
C SER A 16 18.12 32.77 -35.72
N SER A 17 18.44 31.47 -35.86
CA SER A 17 19.66 30.73 -35.46
C SER A 17 20.99 31.37 -35.95
N PRO A 18 22.21 30.79 -35.74
CA PRO A 18 22.74 29.81 -34.75
C PRO A 18 24.19 30.15 -34.26
N ALA A 19 24.83 29.20 -33.55
CA ALA A 19 26.28 28.88 -33.51
C ALA A 19 27.08 29.21 -32.23
N LYS A 20 27.63 28.19 -31.57
CA LYS A 20 29.04 27.74 -31.72
C LYS A 20 29.35 26.57 -30.77
N LYS A 21 29.94 25.51 -31.32
CA LYS A 21 30.68 24.46 -30.59
C LYS A 21 32.00 25.04 -30.08
N THR A 22 32.38 24.76 -28.84
CA THR A 22 33.79 24.56 -28.46
C THR A 22 33.89 23.50 -27.36
N THR A 23 34.75 22.52 -27.63
CA THR A 23 35.28 21.52 -26.70
C THR A 23 36.29 22.16 -25.76
N ASN A 24 36.31 21.83 -24.45
CA ASN A 24 37.59 21.59 -23.78
C ASN A 24 37.48 20.79 -22.48
N HIS A 25 38.40 19.84 -22.33
CA HIS A 25 38.67 19.07 -21.12
C HIS A 25 39.38 19.95 -20.08
N GLY A 26 38.96 19.89 -18.82
CA GLY A 26 39.62 20.60 -17.73
C GLY A 26 39.27 20.04 -16.37
N ARG A 27 40.11 19.15 -15.86
CA ARG A 27 40.05 18.54 -14.52
C ARG A 27 39.95 19.65 -13.46
N ASN A 28 38.87 19.69 -12.66
CA ASN A 28 38.79 20.60 -11.52
C ASN A 28 38.78 19.81 -10.20
N ARG A 29 39.77 20.11 -9.37
CA ARG A 29 40.10 19.45 -8.10
C ARG A 29 39.13 19.88 -7.00
N PRO A 30 38.81 19.02 -6.01
CA PRO A 30 37.94 19.44 -4.91
C PRO A 30 38.65 20.43 -3.98
N ALA A 31 37.89 21.46 -3.59
CA ALA A 31 38.30 22.55 -2.72
C ALA A 31 38.81 22.04 -1.36
N ARG A 32 39.98 22.53 -0.94
CA ARG A 32 40.54 22.30 0.40
C ARG A 32 39.96 23.33 1.38
N TYR A 33 39.00 22.92 2.21
CA TYR A 33 38.62 23.70 3.39
C TYR A 33 39.52 23.34 4.57
N ARG A 34 40.28 24.33 5.05
CA ARG A 34 41.15 24.27 6.23
C ARG A 34 40.26 24.44 7.47
N ILE A 35 40.03 23.38 8.23
CA ILE A 35 39.40 23.48 9.56
C ILE A 35 40.51 23.48 10.61
N ARG A 36 40.53 24.55 11.41
CA ARG A 36 41.46 24.79 12.52
C ARG A 36 40.99 23.90 13.70
N LEU A 37 41.75 22.84 14.00
CA LEU A 37 41.52 22.00 15.17
C LEU A 37 41.86 22.79 16.45
N LEU A 38 40.84 23.08 17.26
CA LEU A 38 41.03 23.49 18.65
C LEU A 38 41.18 22.23 19.51
N ALA A 39 42.28 22.20 20.26
CA ALA A 39 42.70 21.11 21.11
C ALA A 39 41.75 20.89 22.30
N GLY A 40 41.52 19.62 22.64
CA GLY A 40 40.95 19.15 23.90
C GLY A 40 41.60 17.80 24.28
N PRO A 41 41.84 17.51 25.57
CA PRO A 41 42.94 16.62 25.96
C PRO A 41 42.53 15.17 26.25
N ARG A 42 43.55 14.29 26.19
CA ARG A 42 43.64 12.89 26.66
C ARG A 42 43.14 11.79 25.72
N GLN A 43 44.01 11.45 24.77
CA GLN A 43 44.06 10.14 24.12
C GLN A 43 44.91 9.19 24.96
N THR A 44 44.36 8.04 25.36
CA THR A 44 45.15 6.85 25.72
C THR A 44 45.47 6.09 24.43
N LEU A 45 46.73 6.17 24.02
CA LEU A 45 47.32 5.30 23.00
C LEU A 45 47.44 3.88 23.56
N HIS A 46 46.83 2.89 22.90
CA HIS A 46 47.37 1.53 22.93
C HIS A 46 47.84 1.12 21.53
N ARG A 47 49.17 1.08 21.45
CA ARG A 47 50.05 0.62 20.39
C ARG A 47 49.76 -0.84 20.06
N VAL A 48 49.25 -1.13 18.86
CA VAL A 48 49.20 -2.50 18.33
C VAL A 48 50.35 -2.66 17.33
N LEU A 49 51.31 -3.48 17.72
CA LEU A 49 52.46 -3.89 16.92
C LEU A 49 51.98 -4.89 15.84
N CYS A 50 52.28 -4.61 14.58
CA CYS A 50 52.14 -5.58 13.50
C CYS A 50 53.23 -6.65 13.63
N SER A 51 52.85 -7.92 13.68
CA SER A 51 53.73 -9.04 13.36
C SER A 51 53.21 -9.70 12.09
N THR A 52 54.03 -9.68 11.06
CA THR A 52 53.90 -10.46 9.84
C THR A 52 54.18 -11.91 10.17
N ASP A 53 53.17 -12.78 10.12
CA ASP A 53 53.42 -14.18 9.76
C ASP A 53 52.18 -14.87 9.17
N ASN A 54 52.51 -15.75 8.25
CA ASN A 54 51.74 -16.27 7.13
C ASN A 54 50.95 -17.54 7.51
N ARG A 55 49.60 -17.51 7.46
CA ARG A 55 48.66 -18.62 7.07
C ARG A 55 47.18 -18.27 7.33
N PRO A 56 46.21 -18.85 6.58
CA PRO A 56 44.83 -18.36 6.55
C PRO A 56 43.93 -19.10 7.54
N VAL A 57 43.24 -18.37 8.41
CA VAL A 57 42.13 -18.92 9.21
C VAL A 57 40.97 -17.92 9.26
N ILE A 58 39.84 -18.37 8.74
CA ILE A 58 38.57 -17.67 8.66
C ILE A 58 38.04 -17.46 10.07
N CYS A 59 37.89 -16.21 10.53
CA CYS A 59 36.88 -15.88 11.55
C CYS A 59 36.55 -14.37 11.62
N ARG A 60 35.40 -14.02 11.03
CA ARG A 60 34.48 -12.92 11.39
C ARG A 60 35.08 -11.68 12.08
N ILE A 61 35.49 -10.69 11.28
CA ILE A 61 35.60 -9.31 11.75
C ILE A 61 34.19 -8.70 11.80
N LYS A 62 33.69 -8.47 13.01
CA LYS A 62 32.57 -7.55 13.28
C LYS A 62 33.00 -6.14 12.85
N VAL A 63 32.52 -5.69 11.70
CA VAL A 63 32.45 -4.26 11.39
C VAL A 63 31.16 -3.74 12.00
N ILE A 64 31.26 -3.32 13.27
CA ILE A 64 30.30 -2.38 13.84
C ILE A 64 30.85 -1.01 13.46
N ASN A 65 30.28 -0.36 12.44
CA ASN A 65 30.34 1.08 12.41
C ASN A 65 29.17 1.73 11.65
N VAL A 66 28.68 2.80 12.27
CA VAL A 66 27.88 3.89 11.68
C VAL A 66 26.40 3.61 11.41
N PHE A 67 25.57 3.54 12.46
CA PHE A 67 24.17 4.05 12.42
C PHE A 67 23.58 4.26 13.83
N ALA A 68 24.40 4.63 14.82
CA ALA A 68 23.96 4.73 16.22
C ALA A 68 24.22 6.10 16.84
N GLN A 69 23.88 7.17 16.11
CA GLN A 69 23.97 8.55 16.63
C GLN A 69 22.82 9.42 16.13
N VAL A 70 21.57 9.00 16.37
CA VAL A 70 20.43 9.86 16.73
C VAL A 70 19.38 8.96 17.38
N MET A 71 19.54 8.57 18.65
CA MET A 71 18.44 8.08 19.52
C MET A 71 18.88 8.22 20.99
N ILE A 72 19.23 9.44 21.41
CA ILE A 72 19.34 9.78 22.84
C ILE A 72 18.38 10.93 23.11
N VAL A 73 17.09 10.60 23.17
CA VAL A 73 16.13 11.29 24.04
C VAL A 73 15.01 10.31 24.41
N ASN A 74 14.82 10.17 25.72
CA ASN A 74 13.76 9.48 26.47
C ASN A 74 13.71 7.94 26.50
N ASN A 75 14.62 7.32 27.27
CA ASN A 75 14.54 5.91 27.66
C ASN A 75 14.67 5.71 29.18
N ALA A 76 13.58 5.95 29.91
CA ALA A 76 13.38 5.35 31.23
C ALA A 76 11.95 4.81 31.41
N SER A 77 10.96 5.44 30.78
CA SER A 77 9.56 4.98 30.75
C SER A 77 9.28 3.96 29.64
N ILE A 78 9.96 4.04 28.49
CA ILE A 78 9.76 3.11 27.37
C ILE A 78 10.42 1.75 27.64
N ALA A 79 11.53 1.73 28.37
CA ALA A 79 12.23 0.50 28.73
C ALA A 79 11.47 -0.36 29.77
N ARG A 80 10.65 0.25 30.65
CA ARG A 80 9.77 -0.52 31.56
C ARG A 80 8.53 -1.09 30.86
N ALA A 81 8.11 -0.51 29.73
CA ALA A 81 6.99 -1.03 28.95
C ALA A 81 7.36 -2.30 28.13
N LEU A 82 8.65 -2.57 27.95
CA LEU A 82 9.15 -3.74 27.21
C LEU A 82 9.53 -4.92 28.11
N ALA A 83 9.27 -4.81 29.42
CA ALA A 83 9.60 -5.83 30.43
C ALA A 83 8.37 -6.45 31.11
N ALA A 84 7.15 -6.12 30.65
CA ALA A 84 5.95 -6.87 31.00
C ALA A 84 5.69 -7.89 29.88
N ASP A 85 5.30 -9.10 30.24
CA ASP A 85 4.70 -10.10 29.34
C ASP A 85 3.29 -9.65 28.92
N ASP A 86 3.13 -8.37 28.58
CA ASP A 86 1.91 -7.71 28.13
C ASP A 86 1.77 -7.97 26.62
N ARG A 87 1.54 -9.22 26.24
CA ARG A 87 0.91 -9.44 24.93
C ARG A 87 -0.41 -8.68 24.99
N PRO A 88 -0.65 -7.71 24.09
CA PRO A 88 -1.91 -6.99 24.13
C PRO A 88 -3.02 -8.01 23.96
N ASP A 89 -3.87 -8.13 24.99
CA ASP A 89 -4.97 -9.09 24.99
C ASP A 89 -5.86 -8.80 23.79
N MET A 90 -5.98 -9.79 22.89
CA MET A 90 -6.72 -9.66 21.65
C MET A 90 -8.18 -9.31 21.93
N GLN A 91 -8.79 -9.86 22.98
CA GLN A 91 -10.18 -9.57 23.33
C GLN A 91 -10.34 -8.13 23.81
N LYS A 92 -9.39 -7.64 24.62
CA LYS A 92 -9.36 -6.26 25.07
C LYS A 92 -9.21 -5.29 23.90
N LEU A 93 -8.30 -5.56 22.96
CA LEU A 93 -8.13 -4.73 21.77
C LEU A 93 -9.40 -4.67 20.91
N LEU A 94 -10.12 -5.78 20.75
CA LEU A 94 -11.38 -5.80 20.02
C LEU A 94 -12.48 -5.01 20.75
N ALA A 95 -12.56 -5.14 22.08
CA ALA A 95 -13.48 -4.34 22.88
C ALA A 95 -13.18 -2.83 22.77
N ASP A 96 -11.89 -2.46 22.78
CA ASP A 96 -11.43 -1.08 22.67
C ASP A 96 -11.75 -0.44 21.29
N LEU A 97 -12.12 -1.22 20.26
CA LEU A 97 -12.65 -0.68 19.00
C LEU A 97 -14.02 0.01 19.17
N SER A 98 -14.75 -0.32 20.23
CA SER A 98 -16.04 0.30 20.56
C SER A 98 -15.91 1.53 21.46
N ALA A 99 -14.70 1.86 21.92
CA ALA A 99 -14.46 2.91 22.90
C ALA A 99 -14.98 4.28 22.42
N THR A 100 -15.57 5.06 23.33
CA THR A 100 -16.03 6.42 23.03
C THR A 100 -14.87 7.35 22.67
N ASP A 101 -13.70 7.15 23.28
CA ASP A 101 -12.49 7.92 22.99
C ASP A 101 -11.82 7.46 21.68
N ASP A 102 -11.72 8.39 20.74
CA ASP A 102 -11.09 8.21 19.43
C ASP A 102 -9.63 7.75 19.53
N GLN A 103 -8.87 8.20 20.53
CA GLN A 103 -7.48 7.79 20.73
C GLN A 103 -7.37 6.35 21.19
N ILE A 104 -8.30 5.87 22.02
CA ILE A 104 -8.34 4.48 22.46
C ILE A 104 -8.63 3.58 21.26
N ARG A 105 -9.66 3.90 20.46
CA ARG A 105 -9.98 3.16 19.23
C ARG A 105 -8.82 3.14 18.25
N LEU A 106 -8.20 4.29 18.01
CA LEU A 106 -7.06 4.43 17.10
C LEU A 106 -5.88 3.56 17.53
N ARG A 107 -5.56 3.54 18.84
CA ARG A 107 -4.50 2.71 19.40
C ARG A 107 -4.84 1.24 19.28
N ALA A 108 -6.07 0.85 19.57
CA ALA A 108 -6.55 -0.52 19.44
C ALA A 108 -6.44 -1.02 17.99
N ARG A 109 -6.96 -0.25 17.02
CA ARG A 109 -6.81 -0.56 15.59
C ARG A 109 -5.34 -0.70 15.19
N ARG A 110 -4.48 0.24 15.59
CA ARG A 110 -3.05 0.20 15.25
C ARG A 110 -2.35 -1.02 15.87
N ALA A 111 -2.71 -1.37 17.10
CA ALA A 111 -2.19 -2.57 17.75
C ALA A 111 -2.62 -3.84 16.99
N LEU A 112 -3.90 -3.97 16.62
CA LEU A 112 -4.40 -5.09 15.82
C LEU A 112 -3.69 -5.20 14.47
N VAL A 113 -3.53 -4.07 13.76
CA VAL A 113 -2.77 -4.01 12.50
C VAL A 113 -1.30 -4.42 12.71
N SER A 114 -0.68 -4.01 13.82
CA SER A 114 0.72 -4.37 14.13
C SER A 114 0.91 -5.87 14.43
N ILE A 115 -0.11 -6.53 14.99
CA ILE A 115 -0.13 -7.99 15.17
C ILE A 115 -0.28 -8.67 13.80
N GLY A 116 -1.09 -8.10 12.90
CA GLY A 116 -1.18 -8.51 11.50
C GLY A 116 -2.09 -9.72 11.29
N ARG A 117 -1.66 -10.66 10.44
CA ARG A 117 -2.45 -11.82 9.95
C ARG A 117 -3.18 -12.62 11.05
N PRO A 118 -2.60 -12.88 12.24
CA PRO A 118 -3.30 -13.60 13.31
C PRO A 118 -4.61 -12.94 13.78
N THR A 119 -4.78 -11.64 13.56
CA THR A 119 -6.01 -10.91 13.94
C THR A 119 -7.14 -11.05 12.93
N VAL A 120 -6.86 -11.50 11.70
CA VAL A 120 -7.81 -11.52 10.59
C VAL A 120 -9.08 -12.31 10.92
N PRO A 121 -9.03 -13.53 11.49
CA PRO A 121 -10.25 -14.28 11.80
C PRO A 121 -11.15 -13.56 12.80
N GLU A 122 -10.57 -12.93 13.83
CA GLU A 122 -11.37 -12.21 14.84
C GLU A 122 -11.92 -10.90 14.28
N LEU A 123 -11.13 -10.16 13.49
CA LEU A 123 -11.60 -8.96 12.80
C LEU A 123 -12.75 -9.26 11.83
N ILE A 124 -12.73 -10.41 11.13
CA ILE A 124 -13.83 -10.85 10.27
C ILE A 124 -15.11 -11.06 11.08
N LYS A 125 -15.04 -11.66 12.28
CA LYS A 125 -16.23 -11.84 13.14
C LYS A 125 -16.85 -10.50 13.53
N VAL A 126 -16.00 -9.52 13.83
CA VAL A 126 -16.39 -8.19 14.31
C VAL A 126 -16.96 -7.31 13.20
N LEU A 127 -16.82 -7.70 11.92
CA LEU A 127 -17.53 -7.04 10.81
C LEU A 127 -19.05 -7.16 10.89
N SER A 128 -19.61 -8.10 11.67
CA SER A 128 -21.06 -8.22 11.88
C SER A 128 -21.55 -7.55 13.16
N ASP A 129 -20.73 -6.71 13.80
CA ASP A 129 -21.12 -6.02 15.03
C ASP A 129 -22.27 -5.02 14.80
N SER A 130 -23.17 -4.93 15.77
CA SER A 130 -24.27 -3.96 15.77
C SER A 130 -23.79 -2.50 15.70
N ASN A 131 -22.62 -2.21 16.27
CA ASN A 131 -22.04 -0.88 16.33
C ASN A 131 -21.29 -0.56 15.03
N VAL A 132 -21.81 0.42 14.28
CA VAL A 132 -21.22 0.91 13.02
C VAL A 132 -19.74 1.28 13.19
N ARG A 133 -19.37 1.88 14.33
CA ARG A 133 -17.97 2.29 14.58
C ARG A 133 -17.05 1.09 14.65
N VAL A 134 -17.51 0.01 15.29
CA VAL A 134 -16.75 -1.23 15.42
C VAL A 134 -16.56 -1.87 14.04
N ARG A 135 -17.61 -1.95 13.23
CA ARG A 135 -17.53 -2.44 11.85
C ARG A 135 -16.56 -1.62 10.99
N TRP A 136 -16.64 -0.29 11.10
CA TRP A 136 -15.75 0.62 10.37
C TRP A 136 -14.29 0.43 10.76
N GLU A 137 -13.99 0.35 12.06
CA GLU A 137 -12.63 0.13 12.55
C GLU A 137 -12.08 -1.24 12.15
N ALA A 138 -12.91 -2.28 12.20
CA ALA A 138 -12.55 -3.64 11.77
C ALA A 138 -12.26 -3.71 10.26
N ALA A 139 -13.14 -3.15 9.43
CA ALA A 139 -12.94 -3.07 7.98
C ALA A 139 -11.65 -2.30 7.64
N LYS A 140 -11.35 -1.23 8.38
CA LYS A 140 -10.12 -0.45 8.18
C LYS A 140 -8.87 -1.24 8.57
N ALA A 141 -8.93 -1.98 9.67
CA ALA A 141 -7.84 -2.84 10.09
C ALA A 141 -7.54 -3.91 9.04
N LEU A 142 -8.57 -4.62 8.57
CA LEU A 142 -8.44 -5.65 7.53
C LEU A 142 -7.89 -5.10 6.22
N ALA A 143 -8.37 -3.94 5.79
CA ALA A 143 -7.86 -3.25 4.60
C ALA A 143 -6.36 -2.93 4.72
N VAL A 144 -5.89 -2.46 5.89
CA VAL A 144 -4.47 -2.13 6.11
C VAL A 144 -3.61 -3.39 6.26
N ILE A 145 -4.13 -4.45 6.88
CA ILE A 145 -3.43 -5.74 6.96
C ILE A 145 -3.25 -6.33 5.56
N GLY A 146 -4.26 -6.20 4.70
CA GLY A 146 -4.20 -6.62 3.30
C GLY A 146 -4.12 -8.14 3.13
N ASP A 147 -4.59 -8.93 4.10
CA ASP A 147 -4.60 -10.39 3.98
C ASP A 147 -5.67 -10.83 2.97
N PRO A 148 -5.31 -11.55 1.89
CA PRO A 148 -6.27 -12.03 0.89
C PRO A 148 -7.44 -12.83 1.47
N THR A 149 -7.27 -13.51 2.61
CA THR A 149 -8.36 -14.27 3.23
C THR A 149 -9.50 -13.39 3.71
N ALA A 150 -9.26 -12.09 3.93
CA ALA A 150 -10.27 -11.13 4.34
C ALA A 150 -11.07 -10.56 3.17
N ALA A 151 -10.59 -10.71 1.93
CA ALA A 151 -11.21 -10.07 0.77
C ALA A 151 -12.69 -10.45 0.55
N PRO A 152 -13.10 -11.74 0.66
CA PRO A 152 -14.52 -12.10 0.51
C PRO A 152 -15.40 -11.51 1.61
N ALA A 153 -14.91 -11.49 2.86
CA ALA A 153 -15.64 -10.93 3.99
C ALA A 153 -15.80 -9.41 3.87
N LEU A 154 -14.75 -8.72 3.41
CA LEU A 154 -14.83 -7.30 3.08
C LEU A 154 -15.82 -7.06 1.94
N ALA A 155 -15.81 -7.85 0.87
CA ALA A 155 -16.73 -7.65 -0.26
C ALA A 155 -18.22 -7.81 0.11
N ALA A 156 -18.54 -8.66 1.10
CA ALA A 156 -19.91 -8.75 1.63
C ALA A 156 -20.38 -7.44 2.31
N MET A 157 -19.45 -6.62 2.80
CA MET A 157 -19.76 -5.33 3.44
C MET A 157 -20.12 -4.22 2.44
N PHE A 158 -20.16 -4.49 1.13
CA PHE A 158 -20.84 -3.59 0.20
C PHE A 158 -22.34 -3.49 0.46
N GLU A 159 -22.95 -4.46 1.15
CA GLU A 159 -24.35 -4.39 1.61
C GLU A 159 -24.51 -3.73 2.99
N ASP A 160 -23.44 -3.19 3.58
CA ASP A 160 -23.55 -2.55 4.88
C ASP A 160 -24.50 -1.34 4.82
N SER A 161 -25.29 -1.15 5.87
CA SER A 161 -26.24 -0.03 5.96
C SER A 161 -25.53 1.32 5.98
N ASP A 162 -24.32 1.39 6.54
CA ASP A 162 -23.54 2.61 6.63
C ASP A 162 -22.73 2.89 5.34
N PRO A 163 -22.96 4.03 4.65
CA PRO A 163 -22.22 4.38 3.44
C PRO A 163 -20.71 4.57 3.66
N GLY A 164 -20.30 5.00 4.87
CA GLY A 164 -18.89 5.18 5.22
C GLY A 164 -18.14 3.85 5.29
N VAL A 165 -18.79 2.80 5.81
CA VAL A 165 -18.26 1.43 5.78
C VAL A 165 -18.14 0.93 4.34
N ARG A 166 -19.18 1.10 3.50
CA ARG A 166 -19.14 0.69 2.08
C ARG A 166 -17.98 1.33 1.30
N TRP A 167 -17.76 2.63 1.51
CA TRP A 167 -16.67 3.37 0.88
C TRP A 167 -15.29 2.89 1.31
N LEU A 168 -15.14 2.59 2.60
CA LEU A 168 -13.89 2.06 3.16
C LEU A 168 -13.57 0.68 2.60
N VAL A 169 -14.58 -0.17 2.45
CA VAL A 169 -14.47 -1.50 1.84
C VAL A 169 -14.00 -1.40 0.39
N ALA A 170 -14.57 -0.48 -0.39
CA ALA A 170 -14.16 -0.25 -1.78
C ALA A 170 -12.67 0.12 -1.88
N GLN A 171 -12.20 1.05 -1.03
CA GLN A 171 -10.79 1.41 -0.98
C GLN A 171 -9.89 0.27 -0.48
N GLY A 172 -10.36 -0.47 0.53
CA GLY A 172 -9.63 -1.61 1.09
C GLY A 172 -9.40 -2.69 0.03
N LEU A 173 -10.46 -3.12 -0.65
CA LEU A 173 -10.35 -4.11 -1.72
C LEU A 173 -9.50 -3.60 -2.90
N ALA A 174 -9.59 -2.32 -3.26
CA ALA A 174 -8.69 -1.76 -4.26
C ALA A 174 -7.22 -1.91 -3.82
N SER A 175 -6.88 -1.55 -2.57
CA SER A 175 -5.51 -1.67 -2.08
C SER A 175 -4.96 -3.12 -2.04
N MET A 176 -5.83 -4.13 -1.96
CA MET A 176 -5.46 -5.55 -1.94
C MET A 176 -5.05 -6.10 -3.31
N GLY A 177 -5.19 -5.34 -4.40
CA GLY A 177 -4.67 -5.80 -5.68
C GLY A 177 -5.60 -6.81 -6.37
N ARG A 178 -4.97 -7.88 -6.85
CA ARG A 178 -5.63 -8.98 -7.56
C ARG A 178 -6.72 -9.65 -6.70
N ASP A 179 -6.46 -9.85 -5.42
CA ASP A 179 -7.41 -10.54 -4.54
C ASP A 179 -8.67 -9.71 -4.31
N GLY A 180 -8.53 -8.38 -4.31
CA GLY A 180 -9.66 -7.46 -4.31
C GLY A 180 -10.49 -7.51 -5.59
N ILE A 181 -9.84 -7.65 -6.76
CA ILE A 181 -10.55 -7.88 -8.03
C ILE A 181 -11.35 -9.18 -7.96
N VAL A 182 -10.72 -10.28 -7.53
CA VAL A 182 -11.40 -11.59 -7.43
C VAL A 182 -12.60 -11.50 -6.50
N ALA A 183 -12.44 -10.92 -5.31
CA ALA A 183 -13.52 -10.76 -4.35
C ALA A 183 -14.64 -9.85 -4.87
N GLY A 184 -14.31 -8.75 -5.55
CA GLY A 184 -15.29 -7.86 -6.17
C GLY A 184 -16.08 -8.56 -7.29
N LEU A 185 -15.43 -9.33 -8.15
CA LEU A 185 -16.10 -10.12 -9.20
C LEU A 185 -17.03 -11.17 -8.59
N GLN A 186 -16.60 -11.85 -7.53
CA GLN A 186 -17.44 -12.80 -6.80
C GLN A 186 -18.66 -12.11 -6.17
N ALA A 187 -18.49 -10.92 -5.58
CA ALA A 187 -19.60 -10.16 -5.00
C ALA A 187 -20.67 -9.79 -6.03
N VAL A 188 -20.27 -9.35 -7.24
CA VAL A 188 -21.23 -9.06 -8.33
C VAL A 188 -22.02 -10.31 -8.73
N MET A 189 -21.40 -11.50 -8.67
CA MET A 189 -22.09 -12.75 -8.96
C MET A 189 -23.06 -13.17 -7.86
N SER A 190 -22.71 -12.91 -6.59
CA SER A 190 -23.56 -13.25 -5.44
C SER A 190 -24.72 -12.27 -5.24
N TYR A 191 -24.52 -10.99 -5.55
CA TYR A 191 -25.48 -9.91 -5.33
C TYR A 191 -25.73 -9.09 -6.61
N PRO A 192 -26.26 -9.72 -7.68
CA PRO A 192 -26.38 -9.11 -9.00
C PRO A 192 -27.29 -7.87 -9.02
N ASP A 193 -28.33 -7.87 -8.19
CA ASP A 193 -29.34 -6.82 -8.17
C ASP A 193 -28.96 -5.64 -7.29
N SER A 194 -27.97 -5.81 -6.39
CA SER A 194 -27.59 -4.76 -5.46
C SER A 194 -26.94 -3.58 -6.19
N PRO A 195 -27.48 -2.35 -6.04
CA PRO A 195 -26.81 -1.14 -6.52
C PRO A 195 -25.48 -0.87 -5.79
N TRP A 196 -25.40 -1.22 -4.50
CA TRP A 196 -24.25 -0.92 -3.65
C TRP A 196 -23.04 -1.75 -4.00
N VAL A 197 -23.24 -3.04 -4.26
CA VAL A 197 -22.19 -3.94 -4.76
C VAL A 197 -21.72 -3.48 -6.14
N ARG A 198 -22.65 -3.08 -7.02
CA ARG A 198 -22.29 -2.58 -8.36
C ARG A 198 -21.41 -1.32 -8.28
N GLU A 199 -21.80 -0.34 -7.46
CA GLU A 199 -21.04 0.90 -7.27
C GLU A 199 -19.67 0.64 -6.63
N GLY A 200 -19.65 -0.14 -5.54
CA GLY A 200 -18.41 -0.47 -4.84
C GLY A 200 -17.43 -1.26 -5.70
N VAL A 201 -17.93 -2.23 -6.46
CA VAL A 201 -17.09 -3.02 -7.38
C VAL A 201 -16.66 -2.20 -8.59
N HIS A 202 -17.51 -1.32 -9.14
CA HIS A 202 -17.11 -0.37 -10.17
C HIS A 202 -15.93 0.50 -9.69
N TYR A 203 -15.99 1.01 -8.45
CA TYR A 203 -14.89 1.76 -7.85
C TYR A 203 -13.61 0.93 -7.75
N VAL A 204 -13.69 -0.29 -7.21
CA VAL A 204 -12.52 -1.19 -7.10
C VAL A 204 -11.92 -1.43 -8.47
N LEU A 205 -12.73 -1.82 -9.45
CA LEU A 205 -12.29 -2.17 -10.80
C LEU A 205 -11.72 -0.97 -11.57
N SER A 206 -12.30 0.22 -11.42
CA SER A 206 -11.81 1.44 -12.06
C SER A 206 -10.49 1.92 -11.46
N HIS A 207 -10.32 1.85 -10.14
CA HIS A 207 -9.06 2.23 -9.46
C HIS A 207 -7.96 1.19 -9.65
N MET A 208 -8.34 -0.07 -9.93
CA MET A 208 -7.41 -1.19 -10.13
C MET A 208 -7.12 -1.54 -11.58
N ALA A 209 -7.69 -0.79 -12.52
CA ALA A 209 -7.38 -0.86 -13.94
C ALA A 209 -5.98 -0.29 -14.26
N ASN A 210 -4.95 -0.75 -13.55
CA ASN A 210 -3.58 -0.71 -14.02
C ASN A 210 -3.51 -1.48 -15.36
N LYS A 211 -2.60 -1.09 -16.26
CA LYS A 211 -2.46 -1.66 -17.62
C LYS A 211 -2.50 -3.20 -17.68
N ARG A 212 -2.09 -3.89 -16.60
CA ARG A 212 -2.07 -5.35 -16.47
C ARG A 212 -3.46 -5.99 -16.57
N PHE A 213 -4.43 -5.58 -15.75
CA PHE A 213 -5.75 -6.21 -15.68
C PHE A 213 -6.82 -5.47 -16.49
N GLN A 214 -6.47 -4.35 -17.10
CA GLN A 214 -7.39 -3.52 -17.88
C GLN A 214 -8.17 -4.33 -18.93
N HIS A 215 -7.52 -5.25 -19.63
CA HIS A 215 -8.14 -6.07 -20.67
C HIS A 215 -9.21 -7.04 -20.11
N ILE A 216 -9.06 -7.46 -18.85
CA ILE A 216 -9.99 -8.35 -18.16
C ILE A 216 -11.15 -7.56 -17.53
N VAL A 217 -10.83 -6.39 -16.99
CA VAL A 217 -11.76 -5.58 -16.20
C VAL A 217 -12.64 -4.68 -17.07
N ALA A 218 -12.14 -4.21 -18.22
CA ALA A 218 -12.89 -3.30 -19.10
C ALA A 218 -14.25 -3.85 -19.57
N PRO A 219 -14.39 -5.14 -19.96
CA PRO A 219 -15.70 -5.71 -20.27
C PRO A 219 -16.66 -5.70 -19.08
N VAL A 220 -16.16 -5.89 -17.87
CA VAL A 220 -16.96 -5.89 -16.64
C VAL A 220 -17.42 -4.47 -16.30
N LEU A 221 -16.54 -3.47 -16.39
CA LEU A 221 -16.91 -2.06 -16.20
C LEU A 221 -18.00 -1.63 -17.18
N LYS A 222 -17.86 -1.98 -18.46
CA LYS A 222 -18.89 -1.70 -19.47
C LYS A 222 -20.22 -2.40 -19.16
N ALA A 223 -20.19 -3.61 -18.61
CA ALA A 223 -21.40 -4.33 -18.22
C ALA A 223 -22.08 -3.70 -16.98
N LEU A 224 -21.30 -3.20 -16.02
CA LEU A 224 -21.80 -2.48 -14.85
C LEU A 224 -22.46 -1.14 -15.22
N GLU A 225 -21.96 -0.47 -16.25
CA GLU A 225 -22.49 0.81 -16.80
C GLU A 225 -23.64 0.60 -17.81
N GLY A 226 -23.96 -0.66 -18.14
CA GLY A 226 -24.97 -1.02 -19.14
C GLY A 226 -26.42 -0.78 -18.67
N MET A 227 -27.35 -0.98 -19.60
CA MET A 227 -28.79 -0.79 -19.36
C MET A 227 -29.40 -1.85 -18.42
N GLU A 228 -28.80 -3.05 -18.38
CA GLU A 228 -29.22 -4.18 -17.54
C GLU A 228 -28.00 -4.80 -16.82
N PRO A 229 -27.45 -4.10 -15.82
CA PRO A 229 -26.22 -4.52 -15.14
C PRO A 229 -26.43 -5.78 -14.29
N SER A 230 -27.63 -6.01 -13.76
CA SER A 230 -27.96 -7.23 -12.99
C SER A 230 -27.82 -8.51 -13.81
N LEU A 231 -28.09 -8.45 -15.13
CA LEU A 231 -27.96 -9.61 -16.02
C LEU A 231 -26.59 -9.69 -16.70
N SER A 232 -26.06 -8.54 -17.12
CA SER A 232 -24.83 -8.49 -17.90
C SER A 232 -23.56 -8.55 -17.04
N ALA A 233 -23.56 -7.91 -15.86
CA ALA A 233 -22.38 -7.85 -15.02
C ALA A 233 -21.96 -9.21 -14.43
N PRO A 234 -22.86 -10.08 -13.94
CA PRO A 234 -22.46 -11.40 -13.45
C PRO A 234 -21.85 -12.30 -14.55
N ARG A 235 -22.39 -12.21 -15.77
CA ARG A 235 -21.87 -12.95 -16.93
C ARG A 235 -20.47 -12.47 -17.30
N ALA A 236 -20.27 -11.16 -17.36
CA ALA A 236 -18.95 -10.57 -17.60
C ALA A 236 -17.97 -10.91 -16.48
N ALA A 237 -18.42 -10.86 -15.22
CA ALA A 237 -17.61 -11.17 -14.04
C ALA A 237 -17.15 -12.62 -14.01
N LYS A 238 -18.02 -13.58 -14.39
CA LYS A 238 -17.63 -15.00 -14.52
C LYS A 238 -16.51 -15.18 -15.54
N THR A 239 -16.67 -14.61 -16.74
CA THR A 239 -15.64 -14.69 -17.79
C THR A 239 -14.32 -14.05 -17.34
N ALA A 240 -14.40 -12.88 -16.69
CA ALA A 240 -13.25 -12.20 -16.13
C ALA A 240 -12.54 -13.05 -15.06
N LEU A 241 -13.29 -13.70 -14.18
CA LEU A 241 -12.75 -14.59 -13.15
C LEU A 241 -12.00 -15.78 -13.77
N GLU A 242 -12.56 -16.41 -14.80
CA GLU A 242 -11.90 -17.48 -15.54
C GLU A 242 -10.58 -17.03 -16.18
N MET A 243 -10.51 -15.80 -16.71
CA MET A 243 -9.28 -15.22 -17.25
C MET A 243 -8.23 -14.98 -16.15
N VAL A 244 -8.64 -14.41 -15.02
CA VAL A 244 -7.74 -14.16 -13.86
C VAL A 244 -7.17 -15.48 -13.33
N LEU A 245 -7.97 -16.54 -13.25
CA LEU A 245 -7.53 -17.86 -12.80
C LEU A 245 -6.57 -18.52 -13.80
N LYS A 246 -6.84 -18.40 -15.11
CA LYS A 246 -5.95 -18.93 -16.17
C LYS A 246 -4.56 -18.28 -16.15
N GLU A 247 -4.45 -17.00 -15.79
CA GLU A 247 -3.13 -16.35 -15.61
C GLU A 247 -2.30 -17.01 -14.48
N GLN A 248 -2.91 -17.62 -13.45
CA GLN A 248 -2.15 -18.32 -12.39
C GLN A 248 -1.47 -19.57 -12.89
N LEU A 249 -2.16 -20.34 -13.73
CA LEU A 249 -1.65 -21.61 -14.24
C LEU A 249 -0.41 -21.40 -15.11
N HIS A 250 -0.39 -20.32 -15.91
CA HIS A 250 0.76 -19.99 -16.75
C HIS A 250 1.97 -19.50 -15.93
N SER A 251 1.76 -18.83 -14.78
CA SER A 251 2.86 -18.44 -13.88
C SER A 251 3.45 -19.59 -13.05
N SER A 252 2.68 -20.66 -12.79
CA SER A 252 3.10 -21.78 -11.93
C SER A 252 3.62 -23.00 -12.70
N GLY A 253 3.44 -23.07 -14.02
CA GLY A 253 3.91 -24.16 -14.89
C GLY A 253 5.29 -23.97 -15.53
N GLY A 254 6.05 -22.94 -15.13
CA GLY A 254 7.32 -22.54 -15.77
C GLY A 254 8.61 -23.11 -15.13
N THR A 255 8.53 -23.93 -14.09
CA THR A 255 9.70 -24.54 -13.45
C THR A 255 9.58 -26.06 -13.49
N HIS A 256 10.19 -26.65 -14.52
CA HIS A 256 10.77 -28.01 -14.60
C HIS A 256 10.71 -28.50 -16.06
N LYS A 257 11.71 -28.10 -16.84
CA LYS A 257 12.25 -28.89 -17.96
C LYS A 257 13.75 -28.91 -17.82
#